data_AF-J3QRY4-F1
#
_entry.id   AF-J3QRY4-F1
#
_cell.length_a   1.000
_cell.length_b   1.000
_cell.length_c   1.000
_cell.angle_alpha   90.00
_cell.angle_beta   90.00
_cell.angle_gamma   90.00
#
_symmetry.space_group_name_H-M   'P 1'
#
loop_
_entity.id
_entity.type
_entity.pdbx_description
1 polymer ?
#
loop_
_entity_poly.entity_id
_entity_poly.type
_entity_poly.pdbx_seq_one_letter_code
_entity_poly.pdbx_strand_id
1 'polypeptide(L)'
;MAAAAVVEFQRAQSLLSTDREASIDILHSIVKRDIQENDEEAVQVKEQSILELGSLLAKTGQAAELGGLLKYVRPFLNSISKAKAARLVRSLLDLFLDMEAATGQEFLFVTGHLILWVCSMLCFVSGDCQWSLESSLHQGHKLILVFEVELCLECIEWAKSEKRTFLRQALEARLVSLYFDTKRYQE
;
A
#
# COMPACT_ATOMS: atom_id res chain seq x y z
N MET A 1 -12.94 23.33 14.06
CA MET A 1 -13.07 22.43 12.89
C MET A 1 -12.97 20.95 13.26
N ALA A 2 -12.26 20.59 14.33
CA ALA A 2 -12.11 19.21 14.81
C ALA A 2 -13.43 18.45 15.04
N ALA A 3 -14.42 19.06 15.69
CA ALA A 3 -15.70 18.39 16.01
C ALA A 3 -16.46 17.86 14.78
N ALA A 4 -16.43 18.60 13.65
CA ALA A 4 -17.07 18.15 12.41
C ALA A 4 -16.34 16.94 11.81
N ALA A 5 -15.00 16.92 11.87
CA ALA A 5 -14.20 15.79 11.41
C ALA A 5 -14.42 14.54 12.26
N VAL A 6 -14.58 14.69 13.59
CA VAL A 6 -14.90 13.56 14.49
C VAL A 6 -16.23 12.92 14.14
N VAL A 7 -17.27 13.72 13.91
CA VAL A 7 -18.61 13.21 13.57
C VAL A 7 -18.60 12.49 12.23
N GLU A 8 -17.91 13.04 11.22
CA GLU A 8 -17.79 12.39 9.93
C GLU A 8 -16.97 11.09 10.00
N PHE A 9 -15.93 11.04 10.83
CA PHE A 9 -15.17 9.81 11.07
C PHE A 9 -16.03 8.73 11.73
N GLN A 10 -16.83 9.10 12.74
CA GLN A 10 -17.79 8.17 13.36
C GLN A 10 -18.84 7.68 12.36
N ARG A 11 -19.30 8.55 11.45
CA ARG A 11 -20.18 8.18 10.34
C ARG A 11 -19.50 7.21 9.37
N ALA A 12 -18.23 7.42 9.04
CA ALA A 12 -17.48 6.49 8.19
C ALA A 12 -17.37 5.11 8.86
N GLN A 13 -17.16 5.05 10.18
CA GLN A 13 -17.08 3.79 10.93
C GLN A 13 -18.39 2.99 10.90
N SER A 14 -19.54 3.63 11.03
CA SER A 14 -20.82 2.91 10.96
C SER A 14 -21.05 2.31 9.58
N LEU A 15 -20.64 3.04 8.53
CA LEU A 15 -20.76 2.62 7.13
C LEU A 15 -19.85 1.45 6.76
N LEU A 16 -18.75 1.19 7.49
CA LEU A 16 -17.87 0.02 7.26
C LEU A 16 -18.63 -1.31 7.15
N SER A 17 -19.75 -1.41 7.88
CA SER A 17 -20.59 -2.61 7.94
C SER A 17 -21.62 -2.71 6.81
N THR A 18 -22.06 -1.57 6.27
CA THR A 18 -23.21 -1.49 5.35
C THR A 18 -22.76 -1.23 3.92
N ASP A 19 -21.90 -0.22 3.74
CA ASP A 19 -21.39 0.25 2.45
C ASP A 19 -19.94 0.75 2.61
N ARG A 20 -19.00 -0.02 2.09
CA ARG A 20 -17.56 0.25 2.21
C ARG A 20 -17.12 1.37 1.27
N GLU A 21 -17.74 1.51 0.10
CA GLU A 21 -17.36 2.53 -0.88
C GLU A 21 -17.73 3.93 -0.37
N ALA A 22 -18.95 4.07 0.19
CA ALA A 22 -19.37 5.32 0.83
C ALA A 22 -18.48 5.70 2.02
N SER A 23 -17.96 4.71 2.76
CA SER A 23 -17.00 4.95 3.86
C SER A 23 -15.66 5.49 3.33
N ILE A 24 -15.14 4.91 2.24
CA ILE A 24 -13.90 5.34 1.56
C ILE A 24 -14.01 6.80 1.11
N ASP A 25 -15.14 7.19 0.49
CA ASP A 25 -15.35 8.57 0.02
C ASP A 25 -15.34 9.60 1.15
N ILE A 26 -15.99 9.28 2.28
CA ILE A 26 -16.02 10.15 3.46
C ILE A 26 -14.61 10.30 4.04
N LEU A 27 -13.86 9.19 4.17
CA LEU A 27 -12.48 9.22 4.66
C LEU A 27 -11.56 10.02 3.73
N HIS A 28 -11.69 9.85 2.41
CA HIS A 28 -10.95 10.67 1.44
C HIS A 28 -11.27 12.16 1.57
N SER A 29 -12.53 12.52 1.81
CA SER A 29 -12.95 13.91 2.06
C SER A 29 -12.30 14.48 3.33
N ILE A 30 -12.19 13.69 4.40
CA ILE A 30 -11.52 14.10 5.64
C ILE A 30 -10.02 14.29 5.41
N VAL A 31 -9.36 13.38 4.71
CA VAL A 31 -7.91 13.43 4.46
C VAL A 31 -7.52 14.62 3.57
N LYS A 32 -8.39 14.99 2.60
CA LYS A 32 -8.18 16.14 1.70
C LYS A 32 -8.29 17.50 2.40
N ARG A 33 -8.88 17.58 3.59
CA ARG A 33 -9.00 18.86 4.30
C ARG A 33 -7.66 19.28 4.89
N ASP A 34 -7.28 20.52 4.62
CA ASP A 34 -6.14 21.16 5.26
C ASP A 34 -6.45 21.45 6.73
N ILE A 35 -5.54 21.03 7.61
CA ILE A 35 -5.65 21.23 9.05
C ILE A 35 -4.58 22.24 9.46
N GLN A 36 -4.98 23.22 10.26
CA GLN A 36 -4.05 24.15 10.90
C GLN A 36 -3.28 23.40 12.00
N GLU A 37 -1.94 23.53 12.03
CA GLU A 37 -1.04 22.79 12.94
C GLU A 37 -1.37 22.93 14.44
N ASN A 38 -2.19 23.91 14.81
CA ASN A 38 -2.50 24.24 16.20
C ASN A 38 -3.61 23.37 16.84
N ASP A 39 -4.43 22.67 16.03
CA ASP A 39 -5.52 21.83 16.53
C ASP A 39 -5.05 20.37 16.66
N GLU A 40 -4.46 20.01 17.82
CA GLU A 40 -3.95 18.65 18.06
C GLU A 40 -5.03 17.57 17.90
N GLU A 41 -6.27 17.86 18.28
CA GLU A 41 -7.41 16.95 18.08
C GLU A 41 -7.69 16.69 16.59
N ALA A 42 -7.62 17.73 15.76
CA ALA A 42 -7.85 17.60 14.32
C ALA A 42 -6.74 16.77 13.67
N VAL A 43 -5.49 16.96 14.12
CA VAL A 43 -4.34 16.15 13.67
C VAL A 43 -4.55 14.67 14.01
N GLN A 44 -5.02 14.35 15.22
CA GLN A 44 -5.28 12.97 15.63
C GLN A 44 -6.40 12.32 14.82
N VAL A 45 -7.51 13.03 14.58
CA VAL A 45 -8.61 12.51 13.76
C VAL A 45 -8.15 12.25 12.33
N LYS A 46 -7.30 13.11 11.77
CA LYS A 46 -6.73 12.90 10.44
C LYS A 46 -5.77 11.70 10.41
N GLU A 47 -4.90 11.55 11.42
CA GLU A 47 -4.03 10.38 11.57
C GLU A 47 -4.86 9.07 11.61
N GLN A 48 -5.92 9.04 12.44
CA GLN A 48 -6.82 7.88 12.52
C GLN A 48 -7.57 7.63 11.21
N SER A 49 -8.06 8.68 10.55
CA SER A 49 -8.76 8.56 9.27
C SER A 49 -7.87 7.97 8.17
N ILE A 50 -6.58 8.34 8.13
CA ILE A 50 -5.63 7.78 7.17
C ILE A 50 -5.39 6.30 7.43
N LEU A 51 -5.27 5.88 8.70
CA LEU A 51 -5.07 4.47 9.05
C LEU A 51 -6.30 3.62 8.73
N GLU A 52 -7.50 4.11 9.04
CA GLU A 52 -8.75 3.41 8.70
C GLU A 52 -8.92 3.29 7.18
N LEU A 53 -8.65 4.37 6.44
CA LEU A 53 -8.66 4.35 4.97
C LEU A 53 -7.65 3.33 4.43
N GLY A 54 -6.43 3.31 4.99
CA GLY A 54 -5.42 2.32 4.62
C GLY A 54 -5.88 0.88 4.86
N SER A 55 -6.57 0.62 5.98
CA SER A 55 -7.10 -0.71 6.30
C SER A 55 -8.23 -1.14 5.35
N LEU A 56 -9.04 -0.19 4.88
CA LEU A 56 -10.10 -0.43 3.89
C LEU A 56 -9.50 -0.76 2.53
N LEU A 57 -8.56 0.06 2.07
CA LEU A 57 -7.86 -0.15 0.79
C LEU A 57 -7.13 -1.49 0.78
N ALA A 58 -6.52 -1.86 1.91
CA ALA A 58 -5.88 -3.16 2.08
C ALA A 58 -6.87 -4.33 1.96
N LYS A 59 -8.06 -4.22 2.59
CA LYS A 59 -9.12 -5.24 2.47
C LYS A 59 -9.70 -5.35 1.06
N THR A 60 -9.73 -4.26 0.30
CA THR A 60 -10.18 -4.25 -1.10
C THR A 60 -9.10 -4.71 -2.08
N GLY A 61 -7.84 -4.81 -1.64
CA GLY A 61 -6.70 -5.18 -2.51
C GLY A 61 -6.22 -4.06 -3.44
N GLN A 62 -6.64 -2.80 -3.21
CA GLN A 62 -6.30 -1.66 -4.06
C GLN A 62 -4.90 -1.10 -3.73
N ALA A 63 -3.88 -1.82 -4.19
CA ALA A 63 -2.47 -1.46 -3.94
C ALA A 63 -2.07 -0.10 -4.53
N ALA A 64 -2.55 0.22 -5.74
CA ALA A 64 -2.22 1.46 -6.44
C ALA A 64 -2.73 2.71 -5.69
N GLU A 65 -3.98 2.66 -5.21
CA GLU A 65 -4.58 3.75 -4.45
C GLU A 65 -3.91 3.94 -3.09
N LEU A 66 -3.57 2.84 -2.40
CA LEU A 66 -2.84 2.90 -1.13
C LEU A 66 -1.45 3.52 -1.28
N GLY A 67 -0.71 3.16 -2.33
CA GLY A 67 0.58 3.78 -2.66
C GLY A 67 0.44 5.27 -3.00
N GLY A 68 -0.62 5.64 -3.72
CA GLY A 68 -0.96 7.04 -4.01
C GLY A 68 -1.28 7.85 -2.74
N LEU A 69 -2.02 7.25 -1.80
CA LEU A 69 -2.33 7.85 -0.50
C LEU A 69 -1.05 8.13 0.30
N LEU A 70 -0.09 7.20 0.33
CA LEU A 70 1.18 7.40 1.03
C LEU A 70 1.96 8.60 0.47
N LYS A 71 1.96 8.79 -0.86
CA LYS A 71 2.56 9.96 -1.54
C LYS A 71 1.84 11.25 -1.16
N TYR A 72 0.51 11.24 -1.16
CA TYR A 72 -0.31 12.41 -0.82
C TYR A 72 -0.17 12.84 0.63
N VAL A 73 0.07 11.90 1.55
CA VAL A 73 0.20 12.19 2.99
C VAL A 73 1.58 12.77 3.35
N ARG A 74 2.60 12.67 2.49
CA ARG A 74 3.97 13.17 2.77
C ARG A 74 4.04 14.64 3.23
N PRO A 75 3.35 15.61 2.61
CA PRO A 75 3.33 17.00 3.08
C PRO A 75 2.75 17.14 4.49
N PHE A 76 1.71 16.37 4.82
CA PHE A 76 1.12 16.34 6.17
C PHE A 76 2.06 15.71 7.22
N LEU A 77 2.92 14.78 6.83
CA LEU A 77 3.89 14.20 7.77
C LEU A 77 4.97 15.19 8.21
N ASN A 78 5.18 16.27 7.47
CA ASN A 78 6.13 17.33 7.82
C ASN A 78 5.58 18.33 8.84
N SER A 79 4.25 18.47 8.91
CA SER A 79 3.57 19.33 9.88
C SER A 79 3.31 18.65 11.24
N ILE A 80 3.60 17.35 11.39
CA ILE A 80 3.40 16.60 12.63
C ILE A 80 4.73 16.15 13.27
N SER A 81 4.67 15.66 14.51
CA SER A 81 5.86 15.16 15.20
C SER A 81 6.50 13.97 14.46
N LYS A 82 7.83 13.91 14.46
CA LYS A 82 8.60 12.85 13.78
C LYS A 82 8.19 11.44 14.22
N ALA A 83 7.81 11.28 15.49
CA ALA A 83 7.35 9.99 16.03
C ALA A 83 5.99 9.56 15.48
N LYS A 84 4.99 10.46 15.47
CA LYS A 84 3.66 10.19 14.89
C LYS A 84 3.78 9.87 13.40
N ALA A 85 4.56 10.66 12.67
CA ALA A 85 4.80 10.41 11.25
C ALA A 85 5.50 9.08 10.96
N ALA A 86 6.52 8.71 11.75
CA ALA A 86 7.20 7.43 11.60
C ALA A 86 6.26 6.25 11.88
N ARG A 87 5.35 6.39 12.86
CA ARG A 87 4.32 5.39 13.15
C ARG A 87 3.36 5.21 11.97
N LEU A 88 2.86 6.32 11.43
CA LEU A 88 1.90 6.33 10.32
C LEU A 88 2.49 5.68 9.05
N VAL A 89 3.71 6.09 8.65
CA VAL A 89 4.39 5.49 7.48
C VAL A 89 4.64 4.01 7.67
N ARG A 90 5.08 3.59 8.87
CA ARG A 90 5.31 2.17 9.15
C ARG A 90 4.00 1.38 9.06
N SER A 91 2.93 1.84 9.72
CA SER A 91 1.64 1.15 9.71
C SER A 91 1.02 1.06 8.31
N LEU A 92 1.17 2.10 7.47
CA LEU A 92 0.70 2.02 6.08
C LEU A 92 1.51 1.03 5.25
N LEU A 93 2.83 0.97 5.45
CA LEU A 93 3.66 -0.05 4.80
C LEU A 93 3.34 -1.46 5.32
N ASP A 94 3.09 -1.64 6.62
CA ASP A 94 2.64 -2.92 7.20
C ASP A 94 1.37 -3.41 6.52
N LEU A 95 0.35 -2.55 6.43
CA LEU A 95 -0.91 -2.86 5.75
C LEU A 95 -0.73 -3.19 4.27
N PHE A 96 0.27 -2.59 3.62
CA PHE A 96 0.60 -2.90 2.23
C PHE A 96 1.15 -4.32 2.09
N LEU A 97 1.98 -4.75 3.05
CA LEU A 97 2.60 -6.08 3.04
C LEU A 97 1.56 -7.17 3.33
N ASP A 98 0.58 -6.86 4.19
CA ASP A 98 -0.46 -7.82 4.56
C ASP A 98 -1.48 -8.10 3.44
N MET A 99 -1.44 -7.37 2.31
CA MET A 99 -2.33 -7.59 1.15
C MET A 99 -1.96 -8.82 0.30
N GLU A 100 -0.84 -9.48 0.59
CA GLU A 100 -0.14 -10.44 -0.29
C GLU A 100 -0.87 -11.77 -0.59
N ALA A 101 -2.16 -11.91 -0.23
CA ALA A 101 -2.95 -13.12 -0.50
C ALA A 101 -4.08 -12.97 -1.55
N ALA A 102 -4.48 -11.75 -1.95
CA ALA A 102 -5.71 -11.57 -2.74
C ALA A 102 -5.48 -11.12 -4.21
N THR A 103 -4.43 -10.38 -4.50
CA THR A 103 -4.29 -9.64 -5.77
C THR A 103 -3.45 -10.37 -6.83
N GLY A 104 -3.76 -11.65 -7.07
CA GLY A 104 -3.28 -12.37 -8.27
C GLY A 104 -4.08 -12.06 -9.53
N GLN A 105 -5.24 -11.39 -9.41
CA GLN A 105 -6.23 -11.31 -10.49
C GLN A 105 -6.13 -10.08 -11.41
N GLU A 106 -5.48 -9.00 -10.98
CA GLU A 106 -5.43 -7.76 -11.78
C GLU A 106 -4.31 -7.78 -12.84
N PHE A 107 -3.21 -8.49 -12.59
CA PHE A 107 -2.11 -8.63 -13.56
C PHE A 107 -2.33 -9.74 -14.60
N LEU A 108 -3.20 -10.72 -14.31
CA LEU A 108 -3.59 -11.74 -15.29
C LEU A 108 -4.43 -11.14 -16.44
N PHE A 109 -5.06 -9.97 -16.25
CA PHE A 109 -5.84 -9.34 -17.31
C PHE A 109 -4.97 -8.67 -18.39
N VAL A 110 -3.80 -8.13 -18.02
CA VAL A 110 -2.90 -7.45 -18.96
C VAL A 110 -1.94 -8.45 -19.65
N THR A 111 -1.57 -9.53 -18.94
CA THR A 111 -0.71 -10.59 -19.49
C THR A 111 -1.48 -11.75 -20.12
N GLY A 112 -2.77 -11.91 -19.83
CA GLY A 112 -3.62 -12.99 -20.35
C GLY A 112 -3.72 -13.02 -21.88
N HIS A 113 -3.66 -11.85 -22.54
CA HIS A 113 -3.68 -11.79 -24.00
C HIS A 113 -2.36 -12.24 -24.65
N LEU A 114 -1.25 -12.20 -23.91
CA LEU A 114 0.06 -12.69 -24.38
C LEU A 114 0.30 -14.15 -23.96
N ILE A 115 -0.14 -14.54 -22.77
CA ILE A 115 0.00 -15.90 -22.25
C ILE A 115 -0.90 -16.90 -23.01
N LEU A 116 -2.12 -16.52 -23.38
CA LEU A 116 -2.97 -17.34 -24.26
C LEU A 116 -2.38 -17.45 -25.68
N TRP A 117 -1.73 -16.41 -26.19
CA TRP A 117 -1.05 -16.44 -27.49
C TRP A 117 0.17 -17.36 -27.46
N VAL A 118 1.00 -17.28 -26.41
CA VAL A 118 2.18 -18.13 -26.22
C VAL A 118 1.78 -19.60 -25.95
N CYS A 119 0.74 -19.87 -25.16
CA CYS A 119 0.21 -21.23 -24.99
C CYS A 119 -0.38 -21.79 -26.28
N SER A 120 -1.11 -20.99 -27.07
CA SER A 120 -1.64 -21.45 -28.35
C SER A 120 -0.55 -21.68 -29.40
N MET A 121 0.57 -20.96 -29.31
CA MET A 121 1.71 -21.07 -30.23
C MET A 121 2.70 -22.18 -29.82
N LEU A 122 2.84 -22.50 -28.52
CA LEU A 122 3.65 -23.64 -28.05
C LEU A 122 2.93 -25.00 -28.10
N CYS A 123 1.59 -25.05 -27.99
CA CYS A 123 0.85 -26.31 -28.12
C CYS A 123 0.91 -26.95 -29.52
N PHE A 124 1.41 -26.25 -30.54
CA PHE A 124 1.44 -26.79 -31.91
C PHE A 124 2.76 -27.49 -32.28
N VAL A 125 3.84 -27.39 -31.49
CA VAL A 125 5.17 -27.89 -31.92
C VAL A 125 5.72 -29.06 -31.10
N SER A 126 5.33 -29.24 -29.84
CA SER A 126 5.88 -30.32 -29.02
C SER A 126 4.81 -30.88 -28.10
N GLY A 127 4.36 -32.10 -28.38
CA GLY A 127 3.37 -32.84 -27.58
C GLY A 127 3.90 -33.29 -26.21
N ASP A 128 4.39 -32.36 -25.39
CA ASP A 128 4.78 -32.57 -24.00
C ASP A 128 4.32 -31.36 -23.17
N CYS A 129 3.09 -31.45 -22.63
CA CYS A 129 2.52 -30.44 -21.74
C CYS A 129 3.11 -30.59 -20.33
N GLN A 130 4.32 -30.09 -20.12
CA GLN A 130 4.94 -29.95 -18.80
C GLN A 130 5.22 -28.48 -18.46
N TRP A 131 4.29 -27.58 -18.80
CA TRP A 131 4.25 -26.26 -18.19
C TRP A 131 3.37 -26.33 -16.94
N SER A 132 4.02 -26.58 -15.81
CA SER A 132 3.38 -26.63 -14.50
C SER A 132 2.74 -25.27 -14.17
N LEU A 133 1.47 -25.29 -13.76
CA LEU A 133 0.69 -24.13 -13.28
C LEU A 133 1.40 -23.36 -12.13
N GLU A 134 2.43 -23.96 -11.51
CA GLU A 134 3.29 -23.37 -10.48
C GLU A 134 4.14 -22.18 -10.95
N SER A 135 4.44 -22.05 -12.26
CA SER A 135 5.18 -20.89 -12.79
C SER A 135 4.36 -19.59 -12.79
N SER A 136 3.04 -19.67 -12.89
CA SER A 136 2.16 -18.50 -12.92
C SER A 136 1.94 -17.88 -11.54
N LEU A 137 1.88 -18.69 -10.47
CA LEU A 137 1.84 -18.18 -9.09
C LEU A 137 3.17 -17.49 -8.69
N HIS A 138 4.31 -18.01 -9.18
CA HIS A 138 5.62 -17.40 -8.95
C HIS A 138 5.79 -16.04 -9.65
N GLN A 139 5.09 -15.80 -10.76
CA GLN A 139 5.12 -14.52 -11.47
C GLN A 139 4.24 -13.44 -10.81
N GLY A 140 3.10 -13.81 -10.23
CA GLY A 140 2.26 -12.89 -9.46
C GLY A 140 2.97 -12.36 -8.21
N HIS A 141 3.60 -13.26 -7.44
CA HIS A 141 4.40 -12.90 -6.26
C HIS A 141 5.55 -11.93 -6.64
N LYS A 142 6.19 -12.15 -7.78
CA LYS A 142 7.32 -11.34 -8.24
C LYS A 142 6.94 -9.91 -8.62
N LEU A 143 5.70 -9.62 -9.01
CA LEU A 143 5.26 -8.26 -9.35
C LEU A 143 4.79 -7.45 -8.12
N ILE A 144 4.13 -8.08 -7.15
CA ILE A 144 3.77 -7.41 -5.87
C ILE A 144 5.04 -6.93 -5.16
N LEU A 145 6.04 -7.81 -5.09
CA LEU A 145 7.33 -7.50 -4.47
C LEU A 145 8.08 -6.36 -5.18
N VAL A 146 7.86 -6.17 -6.49
CA VAL A 146 8.45 -5.04 -7.23
C VAL A 146 7.83 -3.72 -6.77
N PHE A 147 6.50 -3.67 -6.61
CA PHE A 147 5.83 -2.45 -6.15
C PHE A 147 6.17 -2.12 -4.70
N GLU A 148 6.28 -3.14 -3.86
CA GLU A 148 6.66 -2.97 -2.46
C GLU A 148 8.09 -2.43 -2.31
N VAL A 149 9.05 -3.01 -3.03
CA VAL A 149 10.43 -2.54 -3.06
C VAL A 149 10.49 -1.09 -3.55
N GLU A 150 9.76 -0.75 -4.62
CA GLU A 150 9.66 0.62 -5.12
C GLU A 150 9.13 1.59 -4.05
N LEU A 151 8.04 1.22 -3.36
CA LEU A 151 7.43 2.06 -2.32
C LEU A 151 8.37 2.24 -1.11
N CYS A 152 9.06 1.19 -0.69
CA CYS A 152 10.07 1.24 0.36
C CYS A 152 11.25 2.15 -0.02
N LEU A 153 11.76 2.05 -1.24
CA LEU A 153 12.83 2.91 -1.76
C LEU A 153 12.41 4.39 -1.77
N GLU A 154 11.21 4.69 -2.26
CA GLU A 154 10.70 6.06 -2.24
C GLU A 154 10.57 6.62 -0.80
N CYS A 155 10.13 5.79 0.15
CA CYS A 155 10.04 6.19 1.55
C CYS A 155 11.41 6.42 2.19
N ILE A 156 12.43 5.65 1.77
CA ILE A 156 13.82 5.86 2.17
C ILE A 156 14.34 7.19 1.63
N GLU A 157 14.11 7.49 0.36
CA GLU A 157 14.53 8.76 -0.25
C GLU A 157 13.87 9.96 0.44
N TRP A 158 12.58 9.88 0.74
CA TRP A 158 11.90 10.90 1.55
C TRP A 158 12.46 10.98 2.98
N ALA A 159 12.74 9.85 3.63
CA ALA A 159 13.33 9.86 4.97
C ALA A 159 14.75 10.47 4.98
N LYS A 160 15.51 10.34 3.88
CA LYS A 160 16.81 10.98 3.68
C LYS A 160 16.66 12.49 3.51
N SER A 161 15.74 12.98 2.67
CA SER A 161 15.53 14.42 2.47
C SER A 161 15.14 15.12 3.78
N GLU A 162 14.27 14.49 4.56
CA GLU A 162 13.72 15.06 5.80
C GLU A 162 14.58 14.77 7.04
N LYS A 163 15.75 14.16 6.85
CA LYS A 163 16.71 13.81 7.91
C LYS A 163 16.06 12.99 9.04
N ARG A 164 15.21 12.01 8.69
CA ARG A 164 14.52 11.09 9.61
C ARG A 164 15.32 9.80 9.76
N THR A 165 16.45 9.86 10.47
CA THR A 165 17.43 8.75 10.60
C THR A 165 16.82 7.43 11.09
N PHE A 166 16.02 7.47 12.15
CA PHE A 166 15.39 6.25 12.72
C PHE A 166 14.36 5.62 11.78
N LEU A 167 13.56 6.45 11.08
CA LEU A 167 12.61 5.94 10.10
C LEU A 167 13.36 5.31 8.93
N ARG A 168 14.40 5.97 8.42
CA ARG A 168 15.27 5.45 7.37
C ARG A 168 15.86 4.09 7.74
N GLN A 169 16.47 3.97 8.92
CA GLN A 169 17.04 2.70 9.40
C GLN A 169 16.00 1.58 9.50
N ALA A 170 14.79 1.90 9.98
CA ALA A 170 13.71 0.92 10.05
C ALA A 170 13.24 0.46 8.65
N LEU A 171 13.18 1.38 7.69
CA LEU A 171 12.83 1.07 6.30
C LEU A 171 13.94 0.27 5.60
N GLU A 172 15.21 0.63 5.80
CA GLU A 172 16.37 -0.10 5.28
C GLU A 172 16.41 -1.54 5.83
N ALA A 173 16.20 -1.71 7.14
CA ALA A 173 16.15 -3.04 7.76
C ALA A 173 15.04 -3.90 7.15
N ARG A 174 13.86 -3.30 6.92
CA ARG A 174 12.74 -4.01 6.28
C ARG A 174 13.02 -4.36 4.83
N LEU A 175 13.63 -3.46 4.07
CA LEU A 175 14.03 -3.71 2.68
C LEU A 175 15.01 -4.89 2.58
N VAL A 176 15.94 -5.00 3.54
CA VAL A 176 16.85 -6.16 3.63
C VAL A 176 16.06 -7.46 3.90
N SER A 177 15.09 -7.44 4.80
CA SER A 177 14.21 -8.61 5.03
C SER A 177 13.48 -9.03 3.74
N LEU A 178 12.93 -8.08 2.99
CA LEU A 178 12.27 -8.36 1.71
C LEU A 178 13.22 -8.95 0.66
N TYR A 179 14.45 -8.43 0.57
CA TYR A 179 15.43 -9.03 -0.34
C TYR A 179 15.87 -10.42 0.08
N PHE A 180 15.90 -10.71 1.39
CA PHE A 180 16.18 -12.04 1.91
C PHE A 180 15.06 -13.02 1.54
N ASP A 181 13.80 -12.65 1.77
CA ASP A 181 12.64 -13.49 1.49
C ASP A 181 12.50 -13.81 -0.01
N THR A 182 12.91 -12.89 -0.88
CA THR A 182 12.86 -13.05 -2.34
C THR A 182 13.99 -13.90 -2.93
N LYS A 183 14.87 -14.49 -2.12
CA LYS A 183 16.02 -15.32 -2.53
C LYS A 183 16.88 -14.70 -3.65
N ARG A 184 16.92 -13.37 -3.77
CA ARG A 184 17.78 -12.65 -4.73
C ARG A 184 19.14 -12.26 -4.15
N TYR A 185 19.64 -13.03 -3.19
CA TYR A 185 21.04 -12.92 -2.80
C TYR A 185 21.91 -13.57 -3.88
N GLN A 186 22.64 -12.76 -4.63
CA GLN A 186 23.90 -13.22 -5.21
C GLN A 186 24.96 -13.00 -4.15
N GLU A 187 25.61 -14.10 -3.76
CA GLU A 187 26.77 -14.14 -2.88
C GLU A 187 27.92 -13.26 -3.39
#